data_AF-A0A345PN21-F1
#
_entry.id   AF-A0A345PN21-F1
#
_cell.length_a   1.000
_cell.length_b   1.000
_cell.length_c   1.000
_cell.angle_alpha   90.00
_cell.angle_beta   90.00
_cell.angle_gamma   90.00
#
_symmetry.space_group_name_H-M   'P 1'
#
loop_
_entity.id
_entity.type
_entity.pdbx_description
1 polymer ?
#
loop_
_entity_poly.entity_id
_entity_poly.type
_entity_poly.pdbx_seq_one_letter_code
_entity_poly.pdbx_strand_id
1 'polypeptide(L)'
;MSVKKSKRNKQPLVDAYDVFGVMSALLEQPDKPDLNTENLWVIALDKGESILNLELCGMGSYRTVVKEPADILSIPLQKKAFGIVLIHNCPTGDLTPSEEDIDITDRLHQAAAIVGIKLLDHLIITEGSFYDFKNNGLMDQIYKSGKYLPSHEMEQRLKKEISDMTKKMTSVEQSGKNIGKIEGKLEIAEAMLKDGYDLEKVASITGLSLSQVKKLV
;
A
#
# COMPACT_ATOMS: atom_id res chain seq x y z
N MET A 1 -34.39 1.44 -7.48
CA MET A 1 -35.00 0.09 -7.69
C MET A 1 -34.47 -0.84 -6.62
N SER A 2 -35.35 -1.46 -5.82
CA SER A 2 -34.92 -2.45 -4.81
C SER A 2 -34.84 -3.80 -5.50
N VAL A 3 -33.63 -4.23 -5.86
CA VAL A 3 -33.40 -5.55 -6.48
C VAL A 3 -33.80 -6.61 -5.46
N LYS A 4 -34.87 -7.37 -5.77
CA LYS A 4 -35.32 -8.52 -4.99
C LYS A 4 -34.12 -9.45 -4.80
N LYS A 5 -33.81 -9.77 -3.54
CA LYS A 5 -32.79 -10.75 -3.14
C LYS A 5 -33.10 -12.09 -3.80
N SER A 6 -32.54 -12.35 -4.98
CA SER A 6 -32.45 -13.71 -5.51
C SER A 6 -31.44 -14.45 -4.63
N LYS A 7 -31.74 -15.69 -4.27
CA LYS A 7 -30.84 -16.61 -3.57
C LYS A 7 -29.67 -17.00 -4.50
N ARG A 8 -28.81 -16.03 -4.87
CA ARG A 8 -27.55 -16.31 -5.56
C ARG A 8 -26.44 -16.47 -4.52
N ASN A 9 -25.61 -17.47 -4.78
CA ASN A 9 -24.67 -18.09 -3.86
C ASN A 9 -23.86 -17.09 -3.03
N LYS A 10 -23.69 -17.40 -1.73
CA LYS A 10 -22.63 -16.85 -0.89
C LYS A 10 -21.28 -17.46 -1.32
N GLN A 11 -20.87 -17.24 -2.56
CA GLN A 11 -19.51 -17.55 -2.96
C GLN A 11 -18.62 -16.40 -2.50
N PRO A 12 -17.48 -16.70 -1.85
CA PRO A 12 -16.47 -15.67 -1.58
C PRO A 12 -15.98 -15.12 -2.92
N LEU A 13 -15.86 -13.80 -3.02
CA LEU A 13 -15.08 -13.14 -4.06
C LEU A 13 -13.63 -13.22 -3.63
N VAL A 14 -12.86 -14.10 -4.26
CA VAL A 14 -11.49 -14.41 -3.84
C VAL A 14 -10.49 -13.48 -4.53
N ASP A 15 -10.81 -13.04 -5.76
CA ASP A 15 -9.92 -12.19 -6.55
C ASP A 15 -10.67 -11.26 -7.53
N ALA A 16 -9.89 -10.46 -8.28
CA ALA A 16 -10.41 -9.53 -9.26
C ALA A 16 -11.12 -10.20 -10.45
N TYR A 17 -10.80 -11.45 -10.78
CA TYR A 17 -11.49 -12.19 -11.83
C TYR A 17 -12.91 -12.57 -11.40
N ASP A 18 -13.10 -12.95 -10.14
CA ASP A 18 -14.44 -13.20 -9.59
C ASP A 18 -15.29 -11.93 -9.62
N VAL A 19 -14.70 -10.78 -9.21
CA VAL A 19 -15.37 -9.48 -9.26
C VAL A 19 -15.76 -9.13 -10.69
N PHE A 20 -14.82 -9.26 -11.63
CA PHE A 20 -15.08 -9.01 -13.04
C PHE A 20 -16.18 -9.92 -13.58
N GLY A 21 -16.18 -11.21 -13.26
CA GLY A 21 -17.22 -12.15 -13.67
C GLY A 21 -18.62 -11.79 -13.15
N VAL A 22 -18.72 -11.33 -11.90
CA VAL A 22 -19.98 -10.81 -11.34
C VAL A 22 -20.45 -9.57 -12.10
N MET A 23 -19.53 -8.65 -12.42
CA MET A 23 -19.85 -7.44 -13.18
C MET A 23 -20.24 -7.75 -14.62
N SER A 24 -19.51 -8.61 -15.34
CA SER A 24 -19.85 -9.04 -16.71
C SER A 24 -21.26 -9.64 -16.76
N ALA A 25 -21.59 -10.54 -15.83
CA ALA A 25 -22.93 -11.14 -15.75
C ALA A 25 -24.06 -10.12 -15.47
N LEU A 26 -23.75 -9.03 -14.76
CA LEU A 26 -24.68 -7.92 -14.54
C LEU A 26 -24.86 -7.09 -15.83
N LEU A 27 -23.77 -6.84 -16.55
CA LEU A 27 -23.75 -6.04 -17.77
C LEU A 27 -24.33 -6.75 -19.00
N GLU A 28 -24.55 -8.06 -18.92
CA GLU A 28 -25.28 -8.84 -19.93
C GLU A 28 -26.81 -8.81 -19.74
N GLN A 29 -27.31 -8.30 -18.61
CA GLN A 29 -28.75 -8.23 -18.33
C GLN A 29 -29.45 -7.25 -19.31
N PRO A 30 -30.70 -7.51 -19.75
CA PRO A 30 -31.44 -6.60 -20.63
C PRO A 30 -31.62 -5.18 -20.05
N ASP A 31 -31.78 -5.09 -18.72
CA ASP A 31 -31.98 -3.82 -17.98
C ASP A 31 -30.66 -3.28 -17.39
N LYS A 32 -29.52 -3.58 -18.02
CA LYS A 32 -28.21 -3.10 -17.54
C LYS A 32 -28.09 -1.58 -17.58
N PRO A 33 -27.24 -0.98 -16.73
CA PRO A 33 -26.86 0.43 -16.85
C PRO A 33 -26.25 0.73 -18.23
N ASP A 34 -26.43 1.96 -18.71
CA ASP A 34 -25.85 2.40 -19.98
C ASP A 34 -24.32 2.47 -19.87
N LEU A 35 -23.64 1.57 -20.58
CA LEU A 35 -22.19 1.49 -20.62
C LEU A 35 -21.53 2.58 -21.47
N ASN A 36 -22.33 3.34 -22.24
CA ASN A 36 -21.84 4.55 -22.90
C ASN A 36 -21.65 5.71 -21.92
N THR A 37 -22.11 5.55 -20.68
CA THR A 37 -21.88 6.49 -19.57
C THR A 37 -20.93 5.89 -18.56
N GLU A 38 -20.24 6.74 -17.81
CA GLU A 38 -19.44 6.29 -16.68
C GLU A 38 -20.36 5.98 -15.50
N ASN A 39 -20.16 4.79 -14.96
CA ASN A 39 -20.87 4.30 -13.80
C ASN A 39 -19.84 3.90 -12.76
N LEU A 40 -20.16 4.21 -11.50
CA LEU A 40 -19.36 3.85 -10.35
C LEU A 40 -20.17 2.91 -9.47
N TRP A 41 -19.65 1.72 -9.23
CA TRP A 41 -20.25 0.71 -8.37
C TRP A 41 -19.41 0.44 -7.13
N VAL A 42 -20.08 -0.01 -6.08
CA VAL A 42 -19.45 -0.59 -4.90
C VAL A 42 -20.00 -1.98 -4.64
N ILE A 43 -19.10 -2.93 -4.42
CA ILE A 43 -19.46 -4.24 -3.87
C ILE A 43 -19.09 -4.24 -2.39
N ALA A 44 -20.07 -4.48 -1.54
CA ALA A 44 -19.89 -4.65 -0.10
C ALA A 44 -19.73 -6.12 0.25
N LEU A 45 -18.70 -6.46 1.02
CA LEU A 45 -18.35 -7.82 1.41
C LEU A 45 -18.45 -8.03 2.92
N ASP A 46 -18.77 -9.26 3.33
CA ASP A 46 -18.60 -9.69 4.72
C ASP A 46 -17.16 -10.16 5.02
N LYS A 47 -16.92 -10.62 6.24
CA LYS A 47 -15.59 -11.11 6.68
C LYS A 47 -15.13 -12.36 5.95
N GLY A 48 -16.05 -13.13 5.37
CA GLY A 48 -15.75 -14.29 4.53
C GLY A 48 -15.75 -13.94 3.05
N GLU A 49 -15.58 -12.65 2.71
CA GLU A 49 -15.52 -12.11 1.34
C GLU A 49 -16.76 -12.43 0.49
N SER A 50 -17.88 -12.76 1.14
CA SER A 50 -19.15 -12.98 0.44
C SER A 50 -19.85 -11.65 0.16
N ILE A 51 -20.48 -11.53 -1.02
CA ILE A 51 -21.22 -10.34 -1.41
C ILE A 51 -22.43 -10.11 -0.49
N LEU A 52 -22.42 -8.99 0.22
CA LEU A 52 -23.56 -8.47 0.97
C LEU A 52 -24.48 -7.63 0.07
N ASN A 53 -23.87 -6.87 -0.84
CA ASN A 53 -24.57 -5.93 -1.72
C ASN A 53 -23.68 -5.55 -2.91
N LEU A 54 -24.30 -5.31 -4.07
CA LEU A 54 -23.70 -4.63 -5.22
C LEU A 54 -24.59 -3.44 -5.54
N GLU A 55 -24.01 -2.26 -5.63
CA GLU A 55 -24.75 -1.03 -5.84
C GLU A 55 -24.07 -0.09 -6.81
N LEU A 56 -24.90 0.59 -7.58
CA LEU A 56 -24.53 1.68 -8.46
C LEU A 56 -24.61 2.99 -7.67
N CYS A 57 -23.44 3.52 -7.30
CA CYS A 57 -23.30 4.74 -6.48
C CYS A 57 -23.42 6.01 -7.32
N GLY A 58 -23.04 5.95 -8.59
CA GLY A 58 -23.11 7.12 -9.47
C GLY A 58 -23.26 6.71 -10.93
N MET A 59 -24.03 7.50 -11.67
CA MET A 59 -24.17 7.44 -13.13
C MET A 59 -23.97 8.85 -13.69
N GLY A 60 -23.20 9.01 -14.76
CA GLY A 60 -23.00 10.33 -15.36
C GLY A 60 -22.05 10.37 -16.54
N SER A 61 -21.87 11.57 -17.10
CA SER A 61 -20.73 11.84 -17.98
C SER A 61 -19.43 11.85 -17.16
N TYR A 62 -18.29 11.67 -17.83
CA TYR A 62 -16.91 11.77 -17.30
C TYR A 62 -16.69 12.84 -16.20
N ARG A 63 -17.47 13.94 -16.22
CA ARG A 63 -17.31 15.09 -15.31
C ARG A 63 -18.27 15.17 -14.11
N THR A 64 -19.28 14.31 -14.00
CA THR A 64 -20.41 14.55 -13.06
C THR A 64 -20.84 13.33 -12.24
N VAL A 65 -20.13 12.21 -12.31
CA VAL A 65 -20.42 11.08 -11.43
C VAL A 65 -20.21 11.52 -9.98
N VAL A 66 -21.19 11.24 -9.12
CA VAL A 66 -21.08 11.52 -7.68
C VAL A 66 -20.00 10.59 -7.10
N LYS A 67 -18.81 11.16 -6.89
CA LYS A 67 -17.61 10.49 -6.37
C LYS A 67 -17.34 10.91 -4.92
N GLU A 68 -18.38 11.12 -4.11
CA GLU A 68 -18.20 11.51 -2.71
C GLU A 68 -18.16 10.27 -1.81
N PRO A 69 -17.13 10.10 -0.94
CA PRO A 69 -17.01 8.92 -0.09
C PRO A 69 -18.24 8.66 0.79
N ALA A 70 -18.95 9.71 1.22
CA ALA A 70 -20.16 9.57 2.04
C ALA A 70 -21.27 8.81 1.29
N ASP A 71 -21.43 9.07 -0.01
CA ASP A 71 -22.43 8.42 -0.84
C ASP A 71 -22.04 6.97 -1.13
N ILE A 72 -20.77 6.74 -1.47
CA ILE A 72 -20.21 5.41 -1.73
C ILE A 72 -20.30 4.51 -0.48
N LEU A 73 -20.01 5.06 0.71
CA LEU A 73 -20.00 4.30 1.97
C LEU A 73 -21.38 4.15 2.61
N SER A 74 -22.39 4.89 2.15
CA SER A 74 -23.72 4.95 2.75
C SER A 74 -24.34 3.56 2.96
N ILE A 75 -24.29 2.70 1.94
CA ILE A 75 -24.87 1.36 1.97
C ILE A 75 -23.91 0.31 2.53
N PRO A 76 -22.61 0.27 2.19
CA PRO A 76 -21.64 -0.57 2.89
C PRO A 76 -21.75 -0.45 4.42
N LEU A 77 -21.91 0.76 4.95
CA LEU A 77 -22.12 0.99 6.39
C LEU A 77 -23.44 0.38 6.89
N GLN A 78 -24.55 0.61 6.19
CA GLN A 78 -25.85 0.01 6.55
C GLN A 78 -25.83 -1.52 6.50
N LYS A 79 -25.06 -2.10 5.58
CA LYS A 79 -24.88 -3.56 5.45
C LYS A 79 -23.88 -4.13 6.46
N LYS A 80 -23.21 -3.29 7.25
CA LYS A 80 -22.11 -3.67 8.15
C LYS A 80 -21.00 -4.43 7.39
N ALA A 81 -20.64 -3.89 6.23
CA ALA A 81 -19.58 -4.47 5.40
C ALA A 81 -18.26 -4.54 6.17
N PHE A 82 -17.52 -5.63 5.97
CA PHE A 82 -16.14 -5.74 6.42
C PHE A 82 -15.19 -5.02 5.46
N GLY A 83 -15.45 -5.17 4.16
CA GLY A 83 -14.67 -4.53 3.12
C GLY A 83 -15.54 -4.20 1.91
N ILE A 84 -14.98 -3.37 1.03
CA ILE A 84 -15.58 -2.95 -0.21
C ILE A 84 -14.59 -3.10 -1.36
N VAL A 85 -15.13 -3.33 -2.56
CA VAL A 85 -14.42 -3.20 -3.83
C VAL A 85 -15.10 -2.11 -4.63
N LEU A 86 -14.32 -1.15 -5.10
CA LEU A 86 -14.79 -0.08 -5.99
C LEU A 86 -14.68 -0.56 -7.43
N ILE A 87 -15.65 -0.27 -8.27
CA ILE A 87 -15.60 -0.58 -9.71
C ILE A 87 -16.07 0.63 -10.49
N HIS A 88 -15.39 1.00 -11.57
CA HIS A 88 -15.97 1.86 -12.59
C HIS A 88 -15.76 1.30 -13.99
N ASN A 89 -16.66 1.64 -14.91
CA ASN A 89 -16.47 1.30 -16.32
C ASN A 89 -15.86 2.48 -17.08
N CYS A 90 -15.06 2.17 -18.09
CA CYS A 90 -14.53 3.17 -19.02
C CYS A 90 -15.21 3.01 -20.40
N PRO A 91 -16.11 3.92 -20.80
CA PRO A 91 -16.81 3.82 -22.10
C PRO A 91 -15.89 3.85 -23.32
N THR A 92 -14.70 4.46 -23.20
CA THR A 92 -13.74 4.56 -24.30
C THR A 92 -13.01 3.24 -24.57
N GLY A 93 -13.08 2.29 -23.64
CA GLY A 93 -12.33 1.04 -23.68
C GLY A 93 -10.90 1.14 -23.15
N ASP A 94 -10.44 2.34 -22.75
CA ASP A 94 -9.12 2.50 -22.12
C ASP A 94 -9.18 2.05 -20.65
N LEU A 95 -8.27 1.16 -20.29
CA LEU A 95 -8.14 0.60 -18.94
C LEU A 95 -7.11 1.35 -18.09
N THR A 96 -6.50 2.39 -18.63
CA THR A 96 -5.53 3.21 -17.91
C THR A 96 -6.23 4.01 -16.81
N PRO A 97 -5.83 3.87 -15.53
CA PRO A 97 -6.38 4.69 -14.47
C PRO A 97 -6.13 6.18 -14.69
N SER A 98 -7.18 6.99 -14.56
CA SER A 98 -7.05 8.44 -14.59
C SER A 98 -6.54 8.98 -13.24
N GLU A 99 -6.08 10.23 -13.22
CA GLU A 99 -5.75 10.92 -11.96
C GLU A 99 -6.95 11.01 -11.02
N GLU A 100 -8.17 11.16 -11.57
CA GLU A 100 -9.40 11.18 -10.78
C GLU A 100 -9.67 9.84 -10.12
N ASP A 101 -9.39 8.72 -10.80
CA ASP A 101 -9.57 7.38 -10.24
C ASP A 101 -8.62 7.16 -9.07
N ILE A 102 -7.36 7.57 -9.23
CA ILE A 102 -6.37 7.48 -8.14
C ILE A 102 -6.79 8.36 -6.97
N ASP A 103 -7.23 9.59 -7.24
CA ASP A 103 -7.66 10.56 -6.23
C ASP A 103 -8.85 10.05 -5.40
N ILE A 104 -9.91 9.58 -6.06
CA ILE A 104 -11.08 9.06 -5.34
C ILE A 104 -10.73 7.80 -4.57
N THR A 105 -9.87 6.93 -5.09
CA THR A 105 -9.47 5.71 -4.39
C THR A 105 -8.73 6.04 -3.10
N ASP A 106 -7.80 6.99 -3.12
CA ASP A 106 -7.07 7.44 -1.93
C ASP A 106 -8.00 8.09 -0.91
N ARG A 107 -8.86 9.02 -1.36
CA ARG A 107 -9.83 9.69 -0.50
C ARG A 107 -10.81 8.69 0.14
N LEU A 108 -11.32 7.76 -0.64
CA LEU A 108 -12.23 6.70 -0.17
C LEU A 108 -11.51 5.74 0.77
N HIS A 109 -10.26 5.37 0.49
CA HIS A 109 -9.46 4.51 1.37
C HIS A 109 -9.35 5.10 2.77
N GLN A 110 -8.99 6.39 2.89
CA GLN A 110 -8.89 7.06 4.19
C GLN A 110 -10.25 7.16 4.88
N ALA A 111 -11.30 7.57 4.15
CA ALA A 111 -12.65 7.67 4.70
C ALA A 111 -13.19 6.32 5.20
N ALA A 112 -13.00 5.26 4.43
CA ALA A 112 -13.40 3.90 4.77
C ALA A 112 -12.66 3.40 6.03
N ALA A 113 -11.36 3.66 6.11
CA ALA A 113 -10.53 3.28 7.26
C ALA A 113 -11.03 3.92 8.57
N ILE A 114 -11.39 5.21 8.53
CA ILE A 114 -11.95 5.94 9.70
C ILE A 114 -13.23 5.28 10.21
N VAL A 115 -14.09 4.79 9.32
CA VAL A 115 -15.36 4.12 9.68
C VAL A 115 -15.23 2.61 9.85
N GLY A 116 -14.00 2.06 9.80
CA GLY A 116 -13.73 0.65 10.04
C GLY A 116 -14.06 -0.30 8.89
N ILE A 117 -14.15 0.21 7.66
CA ILE A 117 -14.34 -0.58 6.42
C ILE A 117 -13.03 -0.61 5.63
N LYS A 118 -12.67 -1.77 5.09
CA LYS A 118 -11.50 -1.90 4.22
C LYS A 118 -11.85 -1.62 2.77
N LEU A 119 -11.14 -0.71 2.10
CA LEU A 119 -11.10 -0.68 0.63
C LEU A 119 -10.12 -1.76 0.16
N LEU A 120 -10.66 -2.87 -0.34
CA LEU A 120 -9.90 -4.07 -0.68
C LEU A 120 -9.25 -3.96 -2.06
N ASP A 121 -9.94 -3.34 -3.00
CA ASP A 121 -9.46 -3.15 -4.37
C ASP A 121 -10.28 -2.08 -5.10
N HIS A 122 -9.77 -1.65 -6.26
CA HIS A 122 -10.45 -0.82 -7.24
C HIS A 122 -10.23 -1.39 -8.65
N LEU A 123 -11.32 -1.70 -9.35
CA LEU A 123 -11.29 -2.22 -10.70
C LEU A 123 -11.81 -1.20 -11.72
N ILE A 124 -11.11 -1.08 -12.84
CA ILE A 124 -11.61 -0.43 -14.06
C ILE A 124 -12.05 -1.53 -14.99
N ILE A 125 -13.27 -1.48 -15.50
CA ILE A 125 -13.81 -2.54 -16.36
C ILE A 125 -14.19 -2.02 -17.75
N THR A 126 -14.03 -2.90 -18.73
CA THR A 126 -14.63 -2.78 -20.06
C THR A 126 -15.44 -4.04 -20.34
N GLU A 127 -16.02 -4.17 -21.55
CA GLU A 127 -16.85 -5.32 -21.89
C GLU A 127 -16.09 -6.67 -21.84
N GLY A 128 -14.78 -6.67 -22.12
CA GLY A 128 -13.99 -7.90 -22.21
C GLY A 128 -12.74 -7.96 -21.35
N SER A 129 -12.41 -6.90 -20.61
CA SER A 129 -11.17 -6.83 -19.83
C SER A 129 -11.33 -5.90 -18.62
N PHE A 130 -10.38 -5.97 -17.70
CA PHE A 130 -10.32 -5.10 -16.54
C PHE A 130 -8.88 -4.71 -16.18
N TYR A 131 -8.78 -3.62 -15.43
CA TYR A 131 -7.59 -3.19 -14.72
C TYR A 131 -7.83 -3.36 -13.23
N ASP A 132 -6.86 -3.92 -12.52
CA ASP A 132 -6.91 -4.21 -11.09
C ASP A 132 -5.83 -3.38 -10.38
N PHE A 133 -6.23 -2.48 -9.49
CA PHE A 133 -5.31 -1.58 -8.81
C PHE A 133 -4.35 -2.34 -7.88
N LYS A 134 -4.83 -3.40 -7.23
CA LYS A 134 -4.05 -4.19 -6.27
C LYS A 134 -2.95 -4.98 -6.98
N ASN A 135 -3.27 -5.73 -8.02
CA ASN A 135 -2.28 -6.53 -8.77
C ASN A 135 -1.29 -5.68 -9.56
N ASN A 136 -1.65 -4.45 -9.92
CA ASN A 136 -0.74 -3.50 -10.55
C ASN A 136 0.02 -2.60 -9.54
N GLY A 137 -0.15 -2.82 -8.23
CA GLY A 137 0.59 -2.12 -7.18
C GLY A 137 0.16 -0.66 -6.94
N LEU A 138 -0.95 -0.19 -7.52
CA LEU A 138 -1.49 1.13 -7.21
C LEU A 138 -2.07 1.20 -5.80
N MET A 139 -2.67 0.12 -5.30
CA MET A 139 -3.14 0.09 -3.90
C MET A 139 -1.98 0.32 -2.91
N ASP A 140 -0.80 -0.24 -3.19
CA ASP A 140 0.39 -0.02 -2.34
C ASP A 140 0.88 1.43 -2.36
N GLN A 141 0.73 2.12 -3.50
CA GLN A 141 1.03 3.54 -3.61
C GLN A 141 0.02 4.37 -2.80
N ILE A 142 -1.26 4.03 -2.90
CA ILE A 142 -2.35 4.67 -2.14
C ILE A 142 -2.15 4.49 -0.63
N TYR A 143 -1.80 3.30 -0.15
CA TYR A 143 -1.56 3.07 1.28
C TYR A 143 -0.40 3.89 1.85
N LYS A 144 0.59 4.20 0.99
CA LYS A 144 1.73 5.06 1.34
C LYS A 144 1.41 6.54 1.17
N SER A 145 0.34 6.88 0.46
CA SER A 145 -0.08 8.26 0.26
C SER A 145 -0.35 8.93 1.61
N GLY A 146 0.04 10.21 1.68
CA GLY A 146 -0.28 11.11 2.79
C GLY A 146 -1.35 12.14 2.43
N LYS A 147 -1.92 12.09 1.22
CA LYS A 147 -2.76 13.16 0.67
C LYS A 147 -4.01 13.43 1.50
N TYR A 148 -4.70 12.38 1.92
CA TYR A 148 -5.92 12.46 2.74
C TYR A 148 -5.72 11.97 4.18
N LEU A 149 -4.48 11.75 4.60
CA LEU A 149 -4.17 11.23 5.92
C LEU A 149 -4.44 12.31 7.00
N PRO A 150 -5.18 12.01 8.08
CA PRO A 150 -5.39 12.95 9.17
C PRO A 150 -4.07 13.43 9.78
N SER A 151 -3.98 14.71 10.16
CA SER A 151 -2.73 15.34 10.60
C SER A 151 -2.05 14.63 11.77
N HIS A 152 -2.83 14.14 12.74
CA HIS A 152 -2.29 13.41 13.88
C HIS A 152 -1.62 12.08 13.47
N GLU A 153 -2.15 11.38 12.47
CA GLU A 153 -1.51 10.17 11.95
C GLU A 153 -0.24 10.49 11.17
N MET A 154 -0.23 11.59 10.41
CA MET A 154 0.97 12.07 9.71
C MET A 154 2.10 12.40 10.70
N GLU A 155 1.79 13.09 11.80
CA GLU A 155 2.77 13.38 12.86
C GLU A 155 3.34 12.10 13.48
N GLN A 156 2.50 11.08 13.69
CA GLN A 156 2.97 9.78 14.20
C GLN A 156 3.89 9.08 13.21
N ARG A 157 3.57 9.09 11.91
CA ARG A 157 4.44 8.55 10.86
C ARG A 157 5.79 9.27 10.86
N LEU A 158 5.80 10.59 10.87
CA LEU A 158 7.03 11.39 10.91
C LEU A 158 7.86 11.10 12.17
N LYS A 159 7.24 11.08 13.36
CA LYS A 159 7.91 10.74 14.62
C LYS A 159 8.54 9.35 14.57
N LYS A 160 7.83 8.37 13.99
CA LYS A 160 8.33 7.00 13.81
C LYS A 160 9.51 6.96 12.84
N GLU A 161 9.41 7.61 11.69
CA GLU A 161 10.48 7.68 10.70
C GLU A 161 11.74 8.36 11.27
N ILE A 162 11.58 9.48 11.98
CA ILE A 162 12.68 10.15 12.68
C ILE A 162 13.31 9.21 13.72
N SER A 163 12.50 8.49 14.50
CA SER A 163 12.99 7.52 15.48
C SER A 163 13.80 6.39 14.82
N ASP A 164 13.30 5.83 13.73
CA ASP A 164 13.96 4.74 13.01
C ASP A 164 15.23 5.22 12.30
N MET A 165 15.23 6.45 11.77
CA MET A 165 16.42 7.10 11.22
C MET A 165 17.49 7.33 12.29
N THR A 166 17.08 7.79 13.48
CA THR A 166 17.99 8.03 14.60
C THR A 166 18.64 6.72 15.08
N LYS A 167 17.87 5.62 15.14
CA LYS A 167 18.42 4.29 15.44
C LYS A 167 19.43 3.82 14.39
N LYS A 168 19.15 4.07 13.10
CA LYS A 168 20.11 3.74 12.02
C LYS A 168 21.38 4.59 12.13
N MET A 169 21.26 5.90 12.31
CA MET A 169 22.42 6.80 12.46
C MET A 169 23.29 6.42 13.66
N THR A 170 22.70 6.17 14.83
CA THR A 170 23.46 5.73 16.01
C THR A 170 24.19 4.40 15.79
N SER A 171 23.58 3.45 15.08
CA SER A 171 24.27 2.19 14.71
C SER A 171 25.44 2.41 13.75
N VAL A 172 25.30 3.33 12.78
CA VAL A 172 26.36 3.70 11.84
C VAL A 172 27.49 4.45 12.56
N GLU A 173 27.17 5.37 13.47
CA GLU A 173 28.16 6.08 14.29
C GLU A 173 28.95 5.16 15.20
N GLN A 174 28.30 4.18 15.84
CA GLN A 174 28.99 3.19 16.68
C GLN A 174 29.90 2.30 15.85
N SER A 175 29.43 1.86 14.67
CA SER A 175 30.25 1.08 13.75
C SER A 175 31.44 1.89 13.23
N GLY A 176 31.24 3.16 12.88
CA GLY A 176 32.29 4.09 12.44
C GLY A 176 33.31 4.41 13.54
N LYS A 177 32.87 4.65 14.79
CA LYS A 177 33.77 4.82 15.95
C LYS A 177 34.60 3.57 16.22
N ASN A 178 34.02 2.38 16.09
CA ASN A 178 34.75 1.13 16.28
C ASN A 178 35.77 0.88 15.17
N ILE A 179 35.39 1.14 13.91
CA ILE A 179 36.31 1.04 12.76
C ILE A 179 37.47 2.04 12.93
N GLY A 180 37.19 3.32 13.18
CA GLY A 180 38.24 4.34 13.35
C GLY A 180 39.15 4.07 14.56
N LYS A 181 38.62 3.48 15.65
CA LYS A 181 39.43 3.05 16.79
C LYS A 181 40.34 1.86 16.47
N ILE A 182 39.92 0.97 15.58
CA ILE A 182 40.73 -0.17 15.13
C ILE A 182 41.78 0.30 14.11
N GLU A 183 41.41 1.11 13.12
CA GLU A 183 42.33 1.68 12.14
C GLU A 183 43.43 2.51 12.81
N GLY A 184 43.09 3.40 13.74
CA GLY A 184 44.09 4.19 14.46
C GLY A 184 45.03 3.32 15.31
N LYS A 185 44.54 2.18 15.86
CA LYS A 185 45.41 1.21 16.55
C LYS A 185 46.35 0.49 15.59
N LEU A 186 45.91 0.18 14.37
CA LEU A 186 46.72 -0.46 13.33
C LEU A 186 47.79 0.50 12.81
N GLU A 187 47.45 1.77 12.55
CA GLU A 187 48.40 2.82 12.14
C GLU A 187 49.52 3.01 13.18
N ILE A 188 49.16 3.07 14.46
CA ILE A 188 50.13 3.17 15.56
C ILE A 188 50.99 1.89 15.60
N ALA A 189 50.40 0.71 15.42
CA ALA A 189 51.15 -0.54 15.40
C ALA A 189 52.16 -0.60 14.23
N GLU A 190 51.76 -0.17 13.03
CA GLU A 190 52.65 -0.09 11.85
C GLU A 190 53.82 0.86 12.10
N ALA A 191 53.57 2.04 12.67
CA ALA A 191 54.61 3.00 13.01
C ALA A 191 55.62 2.42 14.03
N MET A 192 55.13 1.74 15.07
CA MET A 192 55.99 1.12 16.08
C MET A 192 56.82 -0.03 15.51
N LEU A 193 56.27 -0.84 14.60
CA LEU A 193 57.03 -1.90 13.94
C LEU A 193 58.15 -1.32 13.06
N LYS A 194 57.87 -0.21 12.36
CA LYS A 194 58.85 0.50 11.53
C LYS A 194 60.00 1.10 12.33
N ASP A 195 59.74 1.50 13.57
CA ASP A 195 60.73 1.97 14.54
C ASP A 195 61.50 0.82 15.24
N GLY A 196 61.24 -0.44 14.88
CA GLY A 196 62.01 -1.60 15.34
C GLY A 196 61.54 -2.23 16.66
N TYR A 197 60.31 -1.98 17.09
CA TYR A 197 59.75 -2.60 18.29
C TYR A 197 59.32 -4.06 18.06
N ASP A 198 59.54 -4.91 19.06
CA ASP A 198 59.14 -6.32 19.02
C ASP A 198 57.61 -6.52 18.99
N LEU A 199 57.17 -7.57 18.29
CA LEU A 199 55.76 -7.90 18.07
C LEU A 199 54.92 -8.02 19.35
N GLU A 200 55.49 -8.61 20.40
CA GLU A 200 54.81 -8.75 21.70
C GLU A 200 54.62 -7.41 22.40
N LYS A 201 55.59 -6.50 22.23
CA LYS A 201 55.59 -5.17 22.84
C LYS A 201 54.56 -4.28 22.14
N VAL A 202 54.48 -4.35 20.81
CA VAL A 202 53.47 -3.64 20.01
C VAL A 202 52.05 -4.13 20.33
N ALA A 203 51.84 -5.45 20.45
CA ALA A 203 50.55 -6.02 20.83
C ALA A 203 50.09 -5.58 22.22
N SER A 204 51.01 -5.55 23.19
CA SER A 204 50.74 -5.09 24.56
C SER A 204 50.34 -3.60 24.61
N ILE A 205 51.04 -2.74 23.89
CA ILE A 205 50.83 -1.27 23.92
C ILE A 205 49.59 -0.84 23.15
N THR A 206 49.37 -1.38 21.95
CA THR A 206 48.20 -1.04 21.12
C THR A 206 46.93 -1.77 21.55
N GLY A 207 47.08 -2.83 22.36
CA GLY A 207 46.01 -3.73 22.77
C GLY A 207 45.40 -4.50 21.61
N LEU A 208 46.17 -4.73 20.53
CA LEU A 208 45.82 -5.59 19.40
C LEU A 208 46.24 -7.03 19.67
N SER A 209 45.56 -8.00 19.06
CA SER A 209 45.98 -9.41 19.17
C SER A 209 47.30 -9.65 18.42
N LEU A 210 48.12 -10.58 18.91
CA LEU A 210 49.38 -10.99 18.25
C LEU A 210 49.18 -11.41 16.78
N SER A 211 48.03 -12.02 16.45
CA SER A 211 47.66 -12.36 15.09
C SER A 211 47.37 -11.15 14.19
N GLN A 212 46.88 -10.05 14.75
CA GLN A 212 46.64 -8.81 13.99
C GLN A 212 47.95 -8.07 13.73
N VAL A 213 48.84 -7.98 14.74
CA VAL A 213 50.14 -7.32 14.59
C VAL A 213 51.05 -8.09 13.61
N LYS A 214 51.03 -9.43 13.63
CA LYS A 214 51.77 -10.26 12.67
C LYS A 214 51.35 -10.09 11.20
N LYS A 215 50.13 -9.61 10.94
CA LYS A 215 49.65 -9.33 9.57
C LYS A 215 50.17 -8.01 9.00
N LEU A 216 50.79 -7.17 9.83
CA LEU A 216 51.32 -5.85 9.47
C LEU A 216 52.83 -5.87 9.13
N VAL A 217 53.46 -7.04 9.23
CA VAL A 217 54.89 -7.29 8.95
C VAL A 217 55.07 -7.88 7.56
#